data_AF-A0A841D3L3-F1
#
_entry.id   AF-A0A841D3L3-F1
#
_cell.length_a   1.000
_cell.length_b   1.000
_cell.length_c   1.000
_cell.angle_alpha   90.00
_cell.angle_beta   90.00
_cell.angle_gamma   90.00
#
_symmetry.space_group_name_H-M   'P 1'
#
loop_
_entity.id
_entity.type
_entity.pdbx_description
1 polymer ?
#
loop_
_entity_poly.entity_id
_entity_poly.type
_entity_poly.pdbx_seq_one_letter_code
_entity_poly.pdbx_strand_id
1 'polypeptide(L)'
;MADVRFDSEPYVVYTELEKRVSSDLLAGIDDALDLLEEDPGDARVRRRSFRDGLWGIPVRDRIDDWLIVWEFHDTMPDAVVIRYLGTDPFA
;
A
#
# COMPACT_ATOMS: atom_id res chain seq x y z
N MET A 1 14.21 -6.72 -3.11
CA MET A 1 13.40 -6.21 -4.23
C MET A 1 12.32 -7.22 -4.54
N ALA A 2 11.07 -6.85 -4.31
CA ALA A 2 9.87 -7.66 -4.49
C ALA A 2 8.97 -7.05 -5.57
N ASP A 3 8.30 -7.88 -6.35
CA ASP A 3 7.34 -7.47 -7.37
C ASP A 3 6.03 -7.03 -6.70
N VAL A 4 5.72 -5.73 -6.76
CA VAL A 4 4.50 -5.16 -6.17
C VAL A 4 3.36 -5.24 -7.18
N ARG A 5 2.28 -5.93 -6.79
CA ARG A 5 1.08 -6.11 -7.62
C ARG A 5 -0.15 -5.53 -6.94
N PHE A 6 -1.10 -5.08 -7.74
CA PHE A 6 -2.38 -4.58 -7.25
C PHE A 6 -3.50 -5.53 -7.63
N ASP A 7 -4.44 -5.74 -6.72
CA ASP A 7 -5.77 -6.23 -7.10
C ASP A 7 -6.50 -5.19 -7.98
N SER A 8 -7.57 -5.62 -8.66
CA SER A 8 -8.27 -4.80 -9.66
C SER A 8 -8.86 -3.51 -9.08
N GLU A 9 -9.38 -3.57 -7.86
CA GLU A 9 -9.96 -2.42 -7.16
C GLU A 9 -8.92 -1.38 -6.71
N PRO A 10 -7.86 -1.73 -5.97
CA PRO A 10 -6.83 -0.76 -5.57
C PRO A 10 -6.07 -0.18 -6.77
N TYR A 11 -5.92 -0.92 -7.88
CA TYR A 11 -5.32 -0.38 -9.10
C TYR A 11 -6.11 0.79 -9.69
N VAL A 12 -7.46 0.71 -9.65
CA VAL A 12 -8.32 1.80 -10.12
C VAL A 12 -8.18 3.03 -9.24
N VAL A 13 -8.14 2.85 -7.91
CA VAL A 13 -7.97 3.96 -6.96
C VAL A 13 -6.63 4.66 -7.19
N TYR A 14 -5.54 3.89 -7.31
CA TYR A 14 -4.21 4.41 -7.60
C TYR A 14 -4.18 5.21 -8.90
N THR A 15 -4.73 4.66 -9.98
CA THR A 15 -4.81 5.34 -11.29
C THR A 15 -5.61 6.65 -11.23
N GLU A 16 -6.69 6.70 -10.43
CA GLU A 16 -7.47 7.93 -10.24
C GLU A 16 -6.73 8.98 -9.41
N LEU A 17 -5.89 8.57 -8.46
CA LEU A 17 -4.99 9.47 -7.74
C LEU A 17 -3.91 10.05 -8.64
N GLU A 18 -3.29 9.24 -9.50
CA GLU A 18 -2.30 9.70 -10.48
C GLU A 18 -2.87 10.78 -11.42
N LYS A 19 -4.15 10.64 -11.82
CA LYS A 19 -4.85 11.63 -12.67
C LYS A 19 -5.14 12.94 -11.94
N ARG A 20 -5.31 12.89 -10.62
CA ARG A 20 -5.54 14.07 -9.76
C ARG A 20 -4.20 14.67 -9.36
N VAL A 21 -3.51 15.25 -10.34
CA VAL A 21 -2.22 15.98 -10.27
C VAL A 21 -1.77 16.32 -8.84
N SER A 22 -0.68 15.67 -8.40
CA SER A 22 0.22 16.02 -7.29
C SER A 22 -0.47 16.44 -5.98
N SER A 23 -0.98 15.46 -5.25
CA SER A 23 -1.23 15.59 -3.82
C SER A 23 -0.04 15.04 -3.03
N ASP A 24 0.30 15.65 -1.89
CA ASP A 24 1.28 15.13 -0.92
C ASP A 24 0.99 13.64 -0.58
N LEU A 25 -0.29 13.24 -0.68
CA LEU A 25 -0.77 11.87 -0.56
C LEU A 25 -0.18 10.89 -1.60
N LEU A 26 -0.20 11.24 -2.90
CA LEU A 26 0.32 10.32 -3.94
C LEU A 26 1.80 10.05 -3.72
N ALA A 27 2.58 11.10 -3.40
CA ALA A 27 3.99 10.94 -3.06
C ALA A 27 4.19 10.03 -1.83
N GLY A 28 3.34 10.16 -0.80
CA GLY A 28 3.39 9.28 0.37
C GLY A 28 2.99 7.83 0.08
N ILE A 29 2.11 7.60 -0.89
CA ILE A 29 1.76 6.26 -1.38
C ILE A 29 2.94 5.68 -2.17
N ASP A 30 3.50 6.44 -3.10
CA ASP A 30 4.64 6.01 -3.93
C ASP A 30 5.85 5.67 -3.06
N ASP A 31 6.20 6.52 -2.09
CA ASP A 31 7.28 6.26 -1.11
C ASP A 31 7.05 4.95 -0.34
N ALA A 32 5.80 4.62 -0.01
CA ALA A 32 5.45 3.39 0.69
C ALA A 32 5.55 2.16 -0.23
N LEU A 33 5.18 2.29 -1.50
CA LEU A 33 5.27 1.24 -2.51
C LEU A 33 6.72 0.96 -2.88
N ASP A 34 7.54 1.99 -3.08
CA ASP A 34 8.97 1.89 -3.34
C ASP A 34 9.68 1.17 -2.20
N LEU A 35 9.34 1.51 -0.95
CA LEU A 35 9.91 0.84 0.21
C LEU A 35 9.47 -0.63 0.30
N LEU A 36 8.21 -0.91 -0.03
CA LEU A 36 7.68 -2.27 -0.06
C LEU A 36 8.35 -3.10 -1.16
N GLU A 37 8.61 -2.51 -2.32
CA GLU A 37 9.40 -3.11 -3.39
C GLU A 37 10.83 -3.36 -2.90
N GLU A 38 11.50 -2.40 -2.26
CA GLU A 38 12.88 -2.57 -1.79
C GLU A 38 13.00 -3.71 -0.75
N ASP A 39 12.23 -3.62 0.34
CA ASP A 39 12.25 -4.54 1.47
C ASP A 39 10.85 -4.71 2.12
N PRO A 40 10.09 -5.76 1.73
CA PRO A 40 8.84 -6.13 2.39
C PRO A 40 9.00 -6.55 3.86
N GLY A 41 10.22 -6.73 4.34
CA GLY A 41 10.57 -7.02 5.73
C GLY A 41 10.63 -5.78 6.62
N ASP A 42 10.67 -4.58 6.06
CA ASP A 42 10.87 -3.34 6.82
C ASP A 42 9.70 -3.09 7.79
N ALA A 43 10.04 -2.70 9.02
CA ALA A 43 9.06 -2.38 10.06
C ALA A 43 8.12 -1.22 9.65
N ARG A 44 8.56 -0.33 8.76
CA ARG A 44 7.76 0.77 8.21
C ARG A 44 6.60 0.29 7.34
N VAL A 45 6.81 -0.77 6.54
CA VAL A 45 5.76 -1.38 5.70
C VAL A 45 4.94 -2.44 6.44
N ARG A 46 5.38 -2.84 7.63
CA ARG A 46 4.67 -3.76 8.54
C ARG A 46 4.13 -3.07 9.79
N ARG A 47 3.70 -1.81 9.67
CA ARG A 47 3.26 -1.00 10.82
C ARG A 47 2.03 -1.56 11.52
N ARG A 48 1.08 -2.13 10.77
CA ARG A 48 -0.17 -2.67 11.31
C ARG A 48 -0.33 -4.12 10.89
N SER A 49 -0.46 -5.03 11.84
CA SER A 49 -0.81 -6.43 11.53
C SER A 49 -2.32 -6.59 11.46
N PHE A 50 -2.81 -7.22 10.41
CA PHE A 50 -4.16 -7.73 10.32
C PHE A 50 -4.15 -9.25 10.44
N ARG A 51 -5.33 -9.87 10.40
CA ARG A 51 -5.45 -11.33 10.44
C ARG A 51 -4.94 -11.93 9.12
N ASP A 52 -4.58 -13.21 9.15
CA ASP A 52 -4.25 -14.00 7.96
C ASP A 52 -3.01 -13.55 7.17
N GLY A 53 -2.06 -12.88 7.83
CA GLY A 53 -0.79 -12.49 7.21
C GLY A 53 -0.83 -11.16 6.45
N LEU A 54 -1.95 -10.44 6.54
CA LEU A 54 -2.13 -9.10 5.99
C LEU A 54 -1.42 -8.05 6.84
N TRP A 55 -0.81 -7.08 6.17
CA TRP A 55 -0.12 -5.95 6.77
C TRP A 55 -0.66 -4.63 6.23
N GLY A 56 -0.63 -3.62 7.09
CA GLY A 56 -1.12 -2.27 6.83
C GLY A 56 -0.04 -1.22 6.92
N ILE A 57 -0.03 -0.31 5.96
CA ILE A 57 0.80 0.89 5.93
C ILE A 57 -0.13 2.10 6.01
N PRO A 58 -0.19 2.79 7.17
CA PRO A 58 -0.92 4.04 7.25
C PRO A 58 -0.13 5.15 6.53
N VAL A 59 -0.79 5.83 5.60
CA VAL A 59 -0.29 6.99 4.86
C VAL A 59 -1.12 8.19 5.28
N ARG A 60 -0.50 9.21 5.85
CA ARG A 60 -1.21 10.39 6.33
C ARG A 60 -1.30 11.44 5.25
N ASP A 61 -2.51 11.90 4.94
CA ASP A 61 -2.73 13.16 4.25
C ASP A 61 -3.24 14.23 5.23
N ARG A 62 -3.25 15.50 4.80
CA ARG A 62 -3.72 16.61 5.64
C ARG A 62 -5.23 16.57 5.88
N ILE A 63 -5.98 15.91 5.01
CA ILE A 63 -7.45 15.89 5.04
C ILE A 63 -7.95 14.53 5.48
N ASP A 64 -7.41 13.45 4.91
CA ASP A 64 -7.84 12.09 5.19
C ASP A 64 -6.64 11.21 5.56
N ASP A 65 -6.80 10.33 6.55
CA ASP A 65 -5.84 9.24 6.77
C ASP A 65 -6.12 8.13 5.76
N TRP A 66 -5.08 7.60 5.13
CA TRP A 66 -5.13 6.53 4.13
C TRP A 66 -4.44 5.26 4.63
N LEU A 67 -4.85 4.13 4.08
CA LEU A 67 -4.33 2.81 4.42
C LEU A 67 -4.03 2.02 3.15
N ILE A 68 -2.83 1.47 3.09
CA ILE A 68 -2.43 0.43 2.13
C ILE A 68 -2.47 -0.90 2.87
N VAL A 69 -3.21 -1.89 2.35
CA VAL A 69 -3.17 -3.27 2.87
C VAL A 69 -2.52 -4.18 1.85
N TRP A 70 -1.56 -4.98 2.30
CA TRP A 70 -0.80 -5.88 1.44
C TRP A 70 -0.49 -7.21 2.14
N GLU A 71 -0.14 -8.22 1.35
CA GLU A 71 0.40 -9.51 1.81
C GLU A 71 1.41 -10.08 0.81
N PHE A 72 2.12 -11.14 1.22
CA PHE A 72 2.94 -11.91 0.29
C PHE A 72 2.07 -12.73 -0.66
N HIS A 73 2.50 -12.87 -1.90
CA HIS A 73 1.81 -13.69 -2.87
C HIS A 73 1.99 -15.18 -2.56
N ASP A 74 0.89 -15.94 -2.48
CA ASP A 74 0.89 -17.36 -2.07
C ASP A 74 1.83 -18.25 -2.91
N THR A 75 1.91 -17.99 -4.21
CA THR A 75 2.70 -18.80 -5.16
C THR A 75 3.98 -18.13 -5.66
N MET A 76 4.23 -16.86 -5.33
CA MET A 76 5.40 -16.10 -5.79
C MET A 76 6.08 -15.47 -4.57
N PRO A 77 7.15 -16.07 -4.03
CA PRO A 77 7.73 -15.65 -2.77
C PRO A 77 8.36 -14.26 -2.82
N ASP A 78 8.76 -13.81 -4.01
CA ASP A 78 9.32 -12.48 -4.25
C ASP A 78 8.28 -11.46 -4.70
N ALA A 79 6.98 -11.76 -4.55
CA ALA A 79 5.90 -10.84 -4.92
C ALA A 79 5.01 -10.51 -3.72
N VAL A 80 4.50 -9.29 -3.72
CA VAL A 80 3.50 -8.82 -2.75
C VAL A 80 2.27 -8.34 -3.50
N VAL A 81 1.11 -8.50 -2.87
CA VAL A 81 -0.16 -8.09 -3.44
C VAL A 81 -0.78 -7.02 -2.55
N ILE A 82 -1.03 -5.85 -3.12
CA ILE A 82 -1.84 -4.79 -2.54
C ILE A 82 -3.31 -5.19 -2.69
N ARG A 83 -3.93 -5.50 -1.56
CA ARG A 83 -5.34 -5.90 -1.44
C ARG A 83 -6.26 -4.69 -1.29
N TYR A 84 -5.76 -3.60 -0.72
CA TYR A 84 -6.55 -2.40 -0.46
C TYR A 84 -5.68 -1.15 -0.55
N LEU A 85 -6.28 -0.10 -1.11
CA LEU A 85 -5.74 1.25 -1.13
C LEU A 85 -6.92 2.22 -1.02
N GLY A 86 -6.98 3.00 0.05
CA GLY A 86 -8.11 3.91 0.29
C GLY A 86 -7.99 4.64 1.63
N THR A 87 -9.04 5.36 2.01
CA THR A 87 -9.12 6.01 3.32
C THR A 87 -9.10 4.97 4.46
N ASP A 88 -8.36 5.24 5.53
CA ASP A 88 -8.26 4.33 6.67
C ASP A 88 -9.61 4.28 7.42
N PRO A 89 -10.33 3.15 7.40
CA PRO A 89 -11.60 3.04 8.09
C PRO A 89 -11.45 2.94 9.62
N PHE A 90 -10.22 2.90 10.13
CA PHE A 90 -9.90 2.75 11.54
C PHE A 90 -9.15 3.95 12.14
N ALA A 91 -8.98 5.04 11.40
CA ALA A 91 -8.36 6.27 11.88
C ALA A 91 -9.26 7.06 12.85
#